data_AF-A0A353HW00-F1
#
_entry.id   AF-A0A353HW00-F1
#
_cell.length_a   1.000
_cell.length_b   1.000
_cell.length_c   1.000
_cell.angle_alpha   90.00
_cell.angle_beta   90.00
_cell.angle_gamma   90.00
#
_symmetry.space_group_name_H-M   'P 1'
#
loop_
_entity.id
_entity.type
_entity.pdbx_description
1 polymer ?
#
loop_
_entity_poly.entity_id
_entity_poly.type
_entity_poly.pdbx_seq_one_letter_code
_entity_poly.pdbx_strand_id
1 'polypeptide(L)'
;DFTTMQRLVRFARYWDLVANSGRFAHTVKALLGDQPFVNFMAFSDWIYGRTDATHRIALDKLAKLVGEWLVETGMDRGQAAALLASDYAGNVDAKAKTAAQQVAAPARQVRHLAA
;
A
#
# COMPACT_ATOMS: atom_id res chain seq x y z
N ASP A 1 -10.71 -9.68 18.84
CA ASP A 1 -11.35 -10.90 18.30
C ASP A 1 -10.55 -11.42 17.09
N PHE A 2 -10.86 -12.63 16.60
CA PHE A 2 -10.16 -13.27 15.48
C PHE A 2 -10.34 -12.54 14.14
N THR A 3 -11.52 -11.98 13.89
CA THR A 3 -11.83 -11.21 12.67
C THR A 3 -10.95 -9.96 12.57
N THR A 4 -10.72 -9.27 13.68
CA THR A 4 -9.79 -8.13 13.75
C THR A 4 -8.36 -8.54 13.41
N MET A 5 -7.91 -9.70 13.89
CA MET A 5 -6.57 -10.21 13.55
C MET A 5 -6.44 -10.56 12.06
N GLN A 6 -7.44 -11.20 11.47
CA GLN A 6 -7.44 -11.47 10.02
C GLN A 6 -7.43 -10.18 9.20
N ARG A 7 -8.16 -9.17 9.64
CA ARG A 7 -8.20 -7.85 8.99
C ARG A 7 -6.83 -7.18 8.98
N LEU A 8 -6.11 -7.25 10.10
CA LEU A 8 -4.72 -6.78 10.20
C LEU A 8 -3.74 -7.58 9.33
N VAL A 9 -3.92 -8.90 9.23
CA VAL A 9 -3.11 -9.73 8.32
C VAL A 9 -3.33 -9.30 6.87
N ARG A 10 -4.57 -9.09 6.45
CA ARG A 10 -4.88 -8.58 5.10
C ARG A 10 -4.29 -7.21 4.84
N PHE A 11 -4.45 -6.29 5.80
CA PHE A 11 -3.82 -4.97 5.76
C PHE A 11 -2.32 -5.09 5.46
N ALA A 12 -1.59 -5.91 6.21
CA ALA A 12 -0.15 -6.07 6.03
C ALA A 12 0.21 -6.64 4.65
N ARG A 13 -0.61 -7.56 4.10
CA ARG A 13 -0.40 -8.10 2.74
C ARG A 13 -0.56 -7.02 1.67
N TYR A 14 -1.63 -6.23 1.73
CA TYR A 14 -1.82 -5.15 0.74
C TYR A 14 -0.82 -4.02 0.91
N TRP A 15 -0.38 -3.75 2.15
CA TRP A 15 0.68 -2.79 2.42
C TRP A 15 1.96 -3.16 1.67
N ASP A 16 2.33 -4.45 1.67
CA ASP A 16 3.49 -4.93 0.93
C ASP A 16 3.34 -4.75 -0.58
N LEU A 17 2.16 -5.09 -1.11
CA LEU A 17 1.84 -5.00 -2.55
C LEU A 17 1.77 -3.55 -3.07
N VAL A 18 1.36 -2.59 -2.24
CA VAL A 18 1.11 -1.21 -2.67
C VAL A 18 2.18 -0.27 -2.14
N ALA A 19 2.31 -0.15 -0.82
CA ALA A 19 3.20 0.83 -0.18
C ALA A 19 4.68 0.42 -0.24
N ASN A 20 5.01 -0.84 0.03
CA ASN A 20 6.41 -1.30 0.02
C ASN A 20 6.91 -1.70 -1.37
N SER A 21 6.01 -1.85 -2.34
CA SER A 21 6.37 -2.33 -3.70
C SER A 21 7.27 -1.36 -4.47
N GLY A 22 7.34 -0.10 -4.05
CA GLY A 22 8.01 0.99 -4.76
C GLY A 22 7.29 1.49 -6.02
N ARG A 23 6.22 0.79 -6.45
CA ARG A 23 5.52 1.02 -7.73
C ARG A 23 4.44 2.09 -7.66
N PHE A 24 3.99 2.47 -6.46
CA PHE A 24 2.88 3.41 -6.24
C PHE A 24 3.32 4.62 -5.40
N ALA A 25 4.52 5.16 -5.67
CA ALA A 25 5.18 6.15 -4.83
C ALA A 25 4.37 7.45 -4.60
N HIS A 26 3.69 7.94 -5.63
CA HIS A 26 2.82 9.11 -5.59
C HIS A 26 1.40 8.71 -5.18
N THR A 27 0.88 7.62 -5.75
CA THR A 27 -0.46 7.13 -5.48
C THR A 27 -0.67 6.78 -4.00
N VAL A 28 0.31 6.16 -3.35
CA VAL A 28 0.23 5.82 -1.91
C VAL A 28 -0.01 7.07 -1.06
N LYS A 29 0.60 8.22 -1.40
CA LYS A 29 0.38 9.45 -0.62
C LYS A 29 -1.07 9.91 -0.69
N ALA A 30 -1.68 9.85 -1.87
CA ALA A 30 -3.10 10.17 -2.03
C ALA A 30 -4.00 9.17 -1.31
N LEU A 31 -3.66 7.87 -1.38
CA LEU A 31 -4.42 6.81 -0.72
C LEU A 31 -4.36 6.91 0.81
N LEU A 32 -3.24 7.34 1.38
CA LEU A 32 -3.09 7.51 2.82
C LEU A 32 -3.78 8.78 3.34
N GLY A 33 -3.70 9.90 2.62
CA GLY A 33 -4.32 11.17 3.03
C GLY A 33 -3.96 11.59 4.46
N ASP A 34 -4.88 12.28 5.14
CA ASP A 34 -4.66 12.78 6.51
C ASP A 34 -4.79 11.70 7.60
N GLN A 35 -5.38 10.55 7.26
CA GLN A 35 -5.57 9.43 8.19
C GLN A 35 -5.01 8.12 7.61
N PRO A 36 -3.67 7.97 7.54
CA PRO A 36 -3.02 6.88 6.82
C PRO A 36 -3.50 5.48 7.20
N PHE A 37 -3.61 5.20 8.51
CA PHE A 37 -4.05 3.89 8.99
C PHE A 37 -5.51 3.61 8.64
N VAL A 38 -6.40 4.57 8.88
CA VAL A 38 -7.85 4.43 8.64
C VAL A 38 -8.11 4.24 7.15
N ASN A 39 -7.50 5.08 6.32
CA ASN A 39 -7.71 5.06 4.88
C ASN A 39 -7.15 3.78 4.24
N PHE A 40 -5.96 3.33 4.67
CA PHE A 40 -5.40 2.08 4.16
C PHE A 40 -6.16 0.84 4.67
N MET A 41 -6.71 0.88 5.88
CA MET A 41 -7.59 -0.17 6.39
C MET A 41 -8.87 -0.28 5.56
N ALA A 42 -9.52 0.84 5.27
CA ALA A 42 -10.72 0.88 4.43
C ALA A 42 -10.42 0.34 3.01
N PHE A 43 -9.29 0.76 2.42
CA PHE A 43 -8.81 0.22 1.15
C PHE A 43 -8.59 -1.30 1.20
N SER A 44 -7.96 -1.79 2.27
CA SER A 44 -7.66 -3.22 2.46
C SER A 44 -8.92 -4.09 2.56
N ASP A 45 -9.96 -3.59 3.22
CA ASP A 45 -11.25 -4.27 3.27
C ASP A 45 -11.96 -4.24 1.92
N TRP A 46 -11.93 -3.08 1.25
CA TRP A 46 -12.57 -2.86 -0.04
C TRP A 46 -11.99 -3.75 -1.15
N ILE A 47 -10.65 -3.88 -1.21
CA ILE A 47 -9.99 -4.70 -2.22
C ILE A 47 -10.23 -6.19 -1.96
N TYR A 48 -10.25 -6.61 -0.68
CA TYR A 48 -10.57 -7.98 -0.32
C TYR A 48 -12.01 -8.32 -0.70
N GLY A 49 -12.97 -7.44 -0.43
CA GLY A 49 -14.37 -7.64 -0.83
C GLY A 49 -14.60 -7.79 -2.35
N ARG A 50 -13.68 -7.27 -3.18
CA ARG A 50 -13.73 -7.39 -4.65
C ARG A 50 -12.99 -8.58 -5.23
N THR A 51 -12.00 -9.09 -4.51
CA THR A 51 -11.05 -10.06 -5.09
C THR A 51 -11.05 -11.40 -4.38
N ASP A 52 -11.47 -11.43 -3.12
CA ASP A 52 -11.28 -12.55 -2.18
C ASP A 52 -9.84 -13.09 -2.17
N ALA A 53 -8.86 -12.26 -2.55
CA ALA A 53 -7.48 -12.66 -2.78
C ALA A 53 -6.51 -11.67 -2.12
N THR A 54 -5.56 -12.20 -1.34
CA THR A 54 -4.54 -11.40 -0.65
C THR A 54 -3.15 -11.53 -1.28
N HIS A 55 -3.02 -12.44 -2.25
CA HIS A 55 -1.77 -12.75 -2.96
C HIS A 55 -2.07 -13.06 -4.43
N ARG A 56 -1.03 -13.07 -5.28
CA ARG A 56 -1.13 -13.38 -6.72
C ARG A 56 -2.07 -12.45 -7.49
N ILE A 57 -2.22 -11.21 -7.03
CA ILE A 57 -2.88 -10.15 -7.80
C ILE A 57 -1.86 -9.63 -8.82
N ALA A 58 -2.17 -9.80 -10.10
CA ALA A 58 -1.33 -9.26 -11.17
C ALA A 58 -1.28 -7.72 -11.07
N LEU A 59 -0.14 -7.13 -11.45
CA LEU A 59 0.13 -5.71 -11.23
C LEU A 59 -0.87 -4.80 -11.96
N ASP A 60 -1.24 -5.16 -13.20
CA ASP A 60 -2.26 -4.48 -14.00
C ASP A 60 -3.63 -4.47 -13.30
N LYS A 61 -4.03 -5.62 -12.75
CA LYS A 61 -5.26 -5.73 -11.97
C LYS A 61 -5.18 -4.90 -10.69
N LEU A 62 -4.04 -4.93 -9.98
CA LEU A 62 -3.83 -4.15 -8.77
C LEU A 62 -3.89 -2.64 -9.06
N ALA A 63 -3.26 -2.18 -10.13
CA ALA A 63 -3.29 -0.77 -10.54
C ALA A 63 -4.71 -0.30 -10.85
N LYS A 64 -5.49 -1.14 -11.56
CA LYS A 64 -6.92 -0.87 -11.82
C LYS A 64 -7.72 -0.74 -10.52
N LEU A 65 -7.54 -1.67 -9.58
CA LEU A 65 -8.23 -1.64 -8.28
C LEU A 65 -7.86 -0.39 -7.45
N VAL A 66 -6.59 0.00 -7.44
CA VAL A 66 -6.15 1.22 -6.76
C VAL A 66 -6.79 2.45 -7.41
N GLY A 67 -6.84 2.53 -8.74
CA GLY A 67 -7.49 3.64 -9.44
C GLY A 67 -8.99 3.71 -9.19
N GLU A 68 -9.68 2.57 -9.18
CA GLU A 68 -11.10 2.48 -8.83
C GLU A 68 -11.37 2.96 -7.40
N TRP A 69 -10.53 2.55 -6.44
CA TRP A 69 -10.64 3.02 -5.05
C TRP A 69 -10.50 4.54 -4.95
N LEU A 70 -9.49 5.14 -5.60
CA LEU A 70 -9.30 6.59 -5.59
C LEU A 70 -10.53 7.33 -6.09
N VAL A 71 -11.14 6.84 -7.18
CA VAL A 71 -12.36 7.42 -7.74
C VAL A 71 -13.55 7.26 -6.79
N GLU A 72 -13.72 6.09 -6.17
CA GLU A 72 -14.79 5.87 -5.18
C GLU A 72 -14.64 6.74 -3.94
N THR A 73 -13.41 7.10 -3.56
CA THR A 73 -13.13 8.04 -2.47
C THR A 73 -13.22 9.51 -2.89
N GLY A 74 -13.64 9.81 -4.12
CA GLY A 74 -13.97 11.16 -4.59
C GLY A 74 -12.93 11.82 -5.50
N MET A 75 -11.89 11.11 -5.92
CA MET A 75 -10.96 11.63 -6.93
C MET A 75 -11.60 11.60 -8.32
N ASP A 76 -11.35 12.63 -9.14
CA ASP A 76 -11.76 12.58 -10.55
C ASP A 76 -11.07 11.40 -11.28
N ARG A 77 -11.77 10.78 -12.22
CA ARG A 77 -11.27 9.62 -12.96
C ARG A 77 -10.02 9.95 -13.80
N GLY A 78 -9.99 11.12 -14.43
CA GLY A 78 -8.82 11.59 -15.18
C GLY A 78 -7.64 11.85 -14.27
N GLN A 79 -7.88 12.46 -13.11
CA GLN A 79 -6.86 12.69 -12.08
C GLN A 79 -6.29 11.37 -11.52
N ALA A 80 -7.14 10.39 -11.20
CA ALA A 80 -6.69 9.09 -10.71
C ALA A 80 -5.85 8.35 -11.74
N ALA A 81 -6.24 8.39 -13.02
CA ALA A 81 -5.47 7.81 -14.11
C ALA A 81 -4.11 8.50 -14.30
N ALA A 82 -4.08 9.84 -14.26
CA ALA A 82 -2.84 10.60 -14.36
C ALA A 82 -1.89 10.35 -13.19
N LEU A 83 -2.42 10.23 -11.97
CA LEU A 83 -1.64 9.92 -10.77
C LEU A 83 -1.00 8.53 -10.88
N LEU A 84 -1.77 7.52 -11.25
CA LEU A 84 -1.23 6.18 -11.51
C LEU A 84 -0.19 6.21 -12.64
N ALA A 85 -0.43 6.93 -13.73
CA ALA A 85 0.53 7.03 -14.84
C ALA A 85 1.87 7.66 -14.39
N SER A 86 1.83 8.67 -13.51
CA SER A 86 3.04 9.31 -12.97
C SER A 86 3.94 8.36 -12.19
N ASP A 87 3.35 7.33 -11.57
CA ASP A 87 4.09 6.31 -10.83
C ASP A 87 4.86 5.35 -11.75
N TYR A 88 4.38 5.13 -12.98
CA TYR A 88 5.05 4.32 -13.99
C TYR A 88 6.03 5.12 -14.84
N ALA A 89 5.72 6.38 -15.15
CA ALA A 89 6.52 7.23 -16.04
C ALA A 89 7.91 7.60 -15.46
N GLY A 90 8.11 7.50 -14.13
CA GLY A 90 9.36 7.89 -13.45
C GLY A 90 10.19 6.75 -12.85
N ASN A 91 9.73 5.50 -12.91
CA ASN A 91 10.27 4.41 -12.06
C ASN A 91 10.92 3.23 -12.79
N VAL A 92 11.14 3.31 -14.11
CA VAL A 92 11.81 2.20 -14.81
C VAL A 92 13.25 1.99 -14.29
N ASP A 93 13.91 3.02 -13.73
CA ASP A 93 15.33 2.92 -13.31
C ASP A 93 15.72 3.54 -11.94
N ALA A 94 14.86 4.30 -11.25
CA ALA A 94 15.35 5.21 -10.19
C ALA A 94 15.36 4.68 -8.73
N LYS A 95 14.62 3.61 -8.38
CA LYS A 95 14.27 3.35 -6.96
C LYS A 95 14.79 2.09 -6.28
N ALA A 96 15.66 1.31 -6.93
CA ALA A 96 16.38 0.24 -6.23
C ALA A 96 17.37 0.77 -5.17
N LYS A 97 17.72 2.07 -5.20
CA LYS A 97 18.76 2.66 -4.32
C LYS A 97 18.23 3.37 -3.06
N THR A 98 16.96 3.75 -2.99
CA THR A 98 16.44 4.53 -1.84
C THR A 98 15.80 3.66 -0.75
N ALA A 99 15.48 2.39 -1.03
CA ALA A 99 14.88 1.46 -0.07
C ALA A 99 15.83 1.05 1.08
N ALA A 100 17.15 1.19 0.90
CA ALA A 100 18.14 0.83 1.91
C ALA A 100 18.26 1.84 3.07
N GLN A 101 17.68 3.04 2.95
CA GLN A 101 18.03 4.15 3.82
C GLN A 101 16.81 4.91 4.33
N GLN A 102 15.80 4.21 4.86
CA GLN A 102 14.77 4.85 5.71
C GLN A 102 13.87 3.89 6.50
N VAL A 103 14.10 2.58 6.47
CA VAL A 103 13.44 1.65 7.40
C VAL A 103 14.27 1.58 8.69
N ALA A 104 14.32 2.69 9.43
CA ALA A 104 14.74 2.66 10.83
C ALA A 104 13.67 1.89 11.60
N ALA A 105 13.85 0.57 11.69
CA ALA A 105 13.06 -0.29 12.56
C ALA A 105 13.15 0.22 14.00
N PRO A 106 12.05 0.23 14.78
CA PRO A 106 12.11 0.64 16.17
C PRO A 106 13.00 -0.34 16.93
N ALA A 107 14.09 0.17 17.52
CA ALA A 107 14.99 -0.61 18.37
C ALA A 107 14.24 -1.07 19.63
N ARG A 108 13.65 -2.27 19.58
CA ARG A 108 13.06 -2.93 20.75
C ARG A 108 13.63 -4.33 20.88
N GLN A 109 14.19 -4.57 22.07
CA GLN A 109 14.72 -5.83 22.61
C GLN A 109 16.15 -6.22 22.23
N VAL A 110 17.13 -5.54 22.86
CA VAL A 110 18.36 -6.21 23.33
C VAL A 110 18.64 -5.77 24.77
N ARG A 111 17.84 -6.24 25.72
CA ARG A 111 18.20 -6.21 27.16
C ARG A 111 17.59 -7.42 27.86
N HIS A 112 18.11 -8.59 27.57
CA HIS A 112 18.13 -9.73 28.49
C HIS A 112 19.26 -10.64 28.04
N LEU A 113 20.38 -10.59 28.78
CA LEU A 113 21.45 -11.59 28.95
C LEU A 113 22.81 -10.88 29.17
N ALA A 114 23.02 -10.47 30.41
CA ALA A 114 24.31 -10.48 31.11
C ALA A 114 23.90 -10.70 32.58
N ALA A 115 23.93 -11.97 33.02
CA ALA A 115 25.04 -12.55 33.79
C ALA A 115 25.06 -11.99 35.21
#